data_AF-A0A838F6J6-F1
#
_entry.id   AF-A0A838F6J6-F1
#
_cell.length_a   1.000
_cell.length_b   1.000
_cell.length_c   1.000
_cell.angle_alpha   90.00
_cell.angle_beta   90.00
_cell.angle_gamma   90.00
#
_symmetry.space_group_name_H-M   'P 1'
#
loop_
_entity.id
_entity.type
_entity.pdbx_description
1 polymer ?
#
loop_
_entity_poly.entity_id
_entity_poly.type
_entity_poly.pdbx_seq_one_letter_code
_entity_poly.pdbx_strand_id
1 'polypeptide(L)'
;MNDLIQRFGDSDVLYVVFGVALLIFLVLDVALLQRSNKPMSIKSATIQATGWISMALGYGYLVYHFHGTESGLEYVSAYLMEYSLSMDNIFVFILILSYFKVSDKYYHKVLFYGILGAIIFRIIFIFLGIVIVERFGWVLYIFGAILIYTGVKILVSKEENEFIP
;
A
#
# COMPACT_ATOMS: atom_id res chain seq x y z
N MET A 1 22.45 -28.88 -15.49
CA MET A 1 21.44 -29.37 -14.53
C MET A 1 21.68 -28.82 -13.13
N ASN A 2 22.93 -28.84 -12.61
CA ASN A 2 23.28 -28.23 -11.32
C ASN A 2 23.15 -26.69 -11.29
N ASP A 3 23.49 -25.99 -12.39
CA ASP A 3 23.37 -24.51 -12.44
C ASP A 3 21.92 -24.02 -12.44
N LEU A 4 20.97 -24.82 -12.93
CA LEU A 4 19.55 -24.45 -12.91
C LEU A 4 18.98 -24.63 -11.50
N ILE A 5 19.28 -25.75 -10.82
CA ILE A 5 18.84 -26.00 -9.44
C ILE A 5 19.46 -24.99 -8.48
N GLN A 6 20.70 -24.57 -8.69
CA GLN A 6 21.36 -23.55 -7.86
C GLN A 6 20.78 -22.14 -8.09
N ARG A 7 20.43 -21.79 -9.33
CA ARG A 7 19.81 -20.50 -9.66
C ARG A 7 18.35 -20.38 -9.18
N PHE A 8 17.59 -21.49 -9.19
CA PHE A 8 16.26 -21.57 -8.56
C PHE A 8 16.38 -21.55 -7.03
N GLY A 9 17.36 -22.25 -6.46
CA GLY A 9 17.62 -22.25 -5.01
C GLY A 9 17.94 -20.85 -4.46
N ASP A 10 18.77 -20.07 -5.16
CA ASP A 10 19.10 -18.71 -4.74
C ASP A 10 17.90 -17.75 -4.88
N SER A 11 17.11 -17.83 -5.97
CA SER A 11 15.92 -16.99 -6.13
C SER A 11 14.83 -17.31 -5.12
N ASP A 12 14.58 -18.60 -4.87
CA ASP A 12 13.56 -19.04 -3.93
C ASP A 12 13.92 -18.67 -2.49
N VAL A 13 15.22 -18.76 -2.14
CA VAL A 13 15.74 -18.28 -0.85
C VAL A 13 15.56 -16.76 -0.73
N LEU A 14 15.82 -15.98 -1.78
CA LEU A 14 15.59 -14.52 -1.76
C LEU A 14 14.12 -14.16 -1.52
N TYR A 15 13.18 -14.85 -2.17
CA TYR A 15 11.74 -14.63 -1.94
C TYR A 15 11.32 -15.01 -0.53
N VAL A 16 11.85 -16.12 0.01
CA VAL A 16 11.58 -16.54 1.39
C VAL A 16 12.16 -15.55 2.39
N VAL A 17 13.41 -15.11 2.20
CA VAL A 17 14.06 -14.11 3.06
C VAL A 17 13.31 -12.77 3.01
N PHE A 18 12.90 -12.33 1.82
CA PHE A 18 12.09 -11.12 1.65
C PHE A 18 10.73 -11.23 2.34
N GLY A 19 10.03 -12.37 2.17
CA GLY A 19 8.75 -12.63 2.82
C GLY A 19 8.86 -12.65 4.35
N VAL A 20 9.91 -13.28 4.89
CA VAL A 20 10.18 -13.30 6.33
C VAL A 20 10.53 -11.91 6.85
N ALA A 21 11.37 -11.16 6.14
CA ALA A 21 11.70 -9.78 6.50
C ALA A 21 10.44 -8.90 6.52
N LEU A 22 9.58 -9.02 5.52
CA LEU A 22 8.29 -8.32 5.47
C LEU A 22 7.40 -8.67 6.67
N LEU A 23 7.29 -9.95 7.02
CA LEU A 23 6.53 -10.38 8.19
C LEU A 23 7.10 -9.80 9.49
N ILE A 24 8.43 -9.75 9.64
CA ILE A 24 9.09 -9.15 10.80
C ILE A 24 8.80 -7.65 10.87
N PHE A 25 9.02 -6.92 9.78
CA PHE A 25 8.73 -5.48 9.72
C PHE A 25 7.26 -5.20 10.03
N LEU A 26 6.35 -6.01 9.51
CA LEU A 26 4.92 -5.88 9.79
C LEU A 26 4.62 -6.08 11.28
N VAL A 27 5.14 -7.14 11.90
CA VAL A 27 4.94 -7.40 13.33
C VAL A 27 5.52 -6.27 14.18
N LEU A 28 6.70 -5.74 13.80
CA LEU A 28 7.32 -4.62 14.49
C LEU A 28 6.49 -3.33 14.37
N ASP A 29 6.02 -3.00 13.17
CA ASP A 29 5.22 -1.78 12.94
C ASP A 29 3.89 -1.86 13.71
N VAL A 30 3.23 -3.03 13.66
CA VAL A 30 2.03 -3.36 14.42
C VAL A 30 2.26 -3.27 15.95
N ALA A 31 3.40 -3.75 16.45
CA ALA A 31 3.76 -3.68 17.86
C ALA A 31 4.12 -2.24 18.32
N LEU A 32 4.75 -1.46 17.45
CA LEU A 32 5.13 -0.06 17.71
C LEU A 32 3.90 0.86 17.67
N LEU A 33 2.93 0.60 16.79
CA LEU A 33 1.66 1.34 16.70
C LEU A 33 0.83 1.27 17.99
N GLN A 34 0.93 0.19 18.77
CA GLN A 34 0.27 0.09 20.09
C GLN A 34 0.81 1.08 21.13
N ARG A 35 2.04 1.61 20.96
CA ARG A 35 2.68 2.48 21.96
C ARG A 35 2.41 3.97 21.79
N SER A 36 1.89 4.42 20.64
CA SER A 36 1.74 5.86 20.38
C SER A 36 0.33 6.35 20.73
N ASN A 37 0.17 6.87 21.95
CA ASN A 37 -1.08 7.41 22.47
C ASN A 37 -1.18 8.94 22.37
N LYS A 38 -0.39 9.58 21.49
CA LYS A 38 -0.42 11.04 21.32
C LYS A 38 -1.25 11.43 20.10
N PRO A 39 -2.33 12.23 20.27
CA PRO A 39 -3.08 12.74 19.13
C PRO A 39 -2.16 13.64 18.30
N MET A 40 -1.93 13.28 17.04
CA MET A 40 -1.18 14.13 16.11
C MET A 40 -2.08 15.24 15.59
N SER A 41 -1.62 16.48 15.71
CA SER A 41 -2.26 17.62 15.06
C SER A 41 -2.07 17.51 13.54
N ILE A 42 -3.12 17.83 12.77
CA ILE A 42 -3.10 17.83 11.29
C ILE A 42 -1.92 18.64 10.75
N LYS A 43 -1.60 19.78 11.37
CA LYS A 43 -0.47 20.63 10.97
C LYS A 43 0.88 19.92 11.09
N SER A 44 1.09 19.19 12.20
CA SER A 44 2.31 18.41 12.40
C SER A 44 2.39 17.24 11.43
N ALA A 45 1.26 16.57 11.14
CA ALA A 45 1.20 15.49 10.18
C ALA A 45 1.54 15.95 8.75
N THR A 46 1.00 17.09 8.30
CA THR A 46 1.32 17.65 6.97
C THR A 46 2.80 18.01 6.85
N ILE A 47 3.39 18.65 7.87
CA ILE A 47 4.82 19.01 7.85
C ILE A 47 5.70 17.76 7.77
N GLN A 48 5.37 16.74 8.56
CA GLN A 48 6.10 15.49 8.55
C GLN A 48 5.98 14.78 7.20
N ALA A 49 4.77 14.67 6.63
CA ALA A 49 4.55 14.07 5.32
C ALA A 49 5.33 14.80 4.21
N THR A 50 5.23 16.12 4.15
CA THR A 50 5.97 16.94 3.17
C THR A 50 7.49 16.78 3.35
N GLY A 51 7.98 16.71 4.59
CA GLY A 51 9.39 16.46 4.88
C GLY A 51 9.90 15.13 4.31
N TRP A 52 9.16 14.03 4.54
CA TRP A 52 9.52 12.72 3.99
C TRP A 52 9.45 12.66 2.47
N ILE A 53 8.40 13.23 1.86
CA ILE A 53 8.27 13.31 0.40
C ILE A 53 9.43 14.10 -0.20
N SER A 54 9.79 15.23 0.41
CA SER A 54 10.90 16.07 -0.07
C SER A 54 12.23 15.33 0.01
N MET A 55 12.45 14.56 1.09
CA MET A 55 13.65 13.73 1.23
C MET A 55 13.70 12.62 0.17
N ALA A 56 12.58 11.94 -0.09
CA ALA A 56 12.49 10.90 -1.11
C ALA A 56 12.74 11.44 -2.53
N LEU A 57 12.16 12.59 -2.86
CA LEU A 57 12.39 13.27 -4.15
C LEU A 57 13.82 13.80 -4.26
N GLY A 58 14.39 14.33 -3.18
CA GLY A 58 15.78 14.74 -3.12
C GLY A 58 16.73 13.57 -3.41
N TYR A 59 16.49 12.40 -2.82
CA TYR A 59 17.24 11.19 -3.14
C TYR A 59 17.04 10.74 -4.59
N GLY A 60 15.81 10.79 -5.12
CA GLY A 60 15.53 10.50 -6.53
C GLY A 60 16.31 11.40 -7.49
N TYR A 61 16.48 12.68 -7.15
CA TYR A 61 17.33 13.60 -7.91
C TYR A 61 18.81 13.19 -7.86
N LEU A 62 19.31 12.71 -6.72
CA LEU A 62 20.67 12.16 -6.63
C LEU A 62 20.81 10.90 -7.50
N VAL A 63 19.83 10.01 -7.49
CA VAL A 63 19.81 8.82 -8.37
C VAL A 63 19.87 9.25 -9.84
N TYR A 64 19.05 10.21 -10.24
CA TYR A 64 19.08 10.77 -11.60
C TYR A 64 20.47 11.34 -11.96
N HIS A 65 21.10 12.07 -11.03
CA HIS A 65 22.40 12.70 -11.29
C HIS A 65 23.55 11.70 -11.38
N PHE A 66 23.60 10.69 -10.51
CA PHE A 66 24.71 9.73 -10.43
C PHE A 66 24.53 8.49 -11.31
N HIS A 67 23.29 8.04 -11.53
CA HIS A 67 22.98 6.79 -12.23
C HIS A 67 22.19 7.02 -13.53
N GLY A 68 22.04 8.29 -13.94
CA GLY A 68 21.41 8.68 -15.20
C GLY A 68 19.88 8.68 -15.19
N THR A 69 19.32 9.08 -16.33
CA THR A 69 17.89 9.31 -16.50
C THR A 69 17.02 8.07 -16.28
N GLU A 70 17.46 6.91 -16.78
CA GLU A 70 16.72 5.65 -16.71
C GLU A 70 16.51 5.23 -15.25
N SER A 71 17.59 5.09 -14.49
CA SER A 71 17.55 4.76 -13.05
C SER A 71 16.75 5.78 -12.22
N GLY A 72 16.86 7.07 -12.57
CA GLY A 72 16.08 8.13 -11.92
C GLY A 72 14.57 7.99 -12.16
N LEU A 73 14.17 7.68 -13.40
CA LEU A 73 12.77 7.44 -13.75
C LEU A 73 12.23 6.17 -13.11
N GLU A 74 13.02 5.10 -13.07
CA GLU A 74 12.67 3.84 -12.39
C GLU A 74 12.43 4.09 -10.90
N TYR A 75 13.34 4.82 -10.23
CA TYR A 75 13.19 5.18 -8.82
C TYR A 75 11.92 5.99 -8.57
N VAL A 76 11.68 7.04 -9.34
CA VAL A 76 10.49 7.90 -9.16
C VAL A 76 9.21 7.11 -9.44
N SER A 77 9.22 6.25 -10.46
CA SER A 77 8.08 5.39 -10.80
C SER A 77 7.78 4.38 -9.68
N ALA A 78 8.81 3.73 -9.15
CA ALA A 78 8.68 2.82 -8.01
C ALA A 78 8.16 3.56 -6.76
N TYR A 79 8.75 4.71 -6.44
CA TYR A 79 8.34 5.55 -5.31
C TYR A 79 6.86 5.96 -5.41
N LEU A 80 6.43 6.46 -6.57
CA LEU A 80 5.03 6.85 -6.78
C LEU A 80 4.08 5.64 -6.69
N MET A 81 4.48 4.49 -7.25
CA MET A 81 3.68 3.27 -7.17
C MET A 81 3.49 2.82 -5.71
N GLU A 82 4.57 2.77 -4.93
CA GLU A 82 4.53 2.42 -3.50
C GLU A 82 3.71 3.41 -2.69
N TYR A 83 3.87 4.71 -2.96
CA TYR A 83 3.13 5.76 -2.29
C TYR A 83 1.62 5.70 -2.59
N SER A 84 1.24 5.47 -3.85
CA SER A 84 -0.16 5.30 -4.25
C SER A 84 -0.81 4.07 -3.61
N LEU A 85 -0.09 2.94 -3.56
CA LEU A 85 -0.58 1.72 -2.90
C LEU A 85 -0.79 1.93 -1.39
N SER A 86 0.04 2.76 -0.76
CA SER A 86 -0.09 3.12 0.65
C SER A 86 -1.28 4.06 0.90
N MET A 87 -1.48 5.04 0.02
CA MET A 87 -2.58 6.01 0.11
C MET A 87 -3.95 5.38 -0.10
N ASP A 88 -4.06 4.41 -1.01
CA ASP A 88 -5.30 3.64 -1.22
C ASP A 88 -5.75 2.94 0.08
N ASN A 89 -4.80 2.32 0.79
CA ASN A 89 -5.09 1.65 2.07
C ASN A 89 -5.58 2.64 3.14
N ILE A 90 -4.91 3.80 3.29
CA ILE A 90 -5.28 4.83 4.27
C ILE A 90 -6.67 5.40 3.98
N PHE A 91 -6.99 5.64 2.71
CA PHE A 91 -8.29 6.19 2.32
C PHE A 91 -9.46 5.28 2.72
N VAL A 92 -9.34 3.98 2.44
CA VAL A 92 -10.34 2.99 2.84
C VAL A 92 -10.52 2.98 4.37
N PHE A 93 -9.44 3.05 5.15
CA PHE A 93 -9.54 3.11 6.61
C PHE A 93 -10.24 4.38 7.11
N ILE A 94 -9.91 5.55 6.56
CA ILE A 94 -10.56 6.81 6.95
C ILE A 94 -12.06 6.77 6.63
N LEU A 95 -12.44 6.26 5.44
CA LEU A 95 -13.84 6.12 5.06
C LEU A 95 -14.61 5.20 6.01
N ILE A 96 -14.05 4.03 6.34
CA ILE A 96 -14.68 3.07 7.25
C ILE A 96 -14.81 3.66 8.66
N LEU A 97 -13.74 4.26 9.21
CA LEU A 97 -13.75 4.86 10.55
C LEU A 97 -14.73 6.03 10.64
N SER A 98 -14.80 6.85 9.59
CA SER A 98 -15.74 7.96 9.48
C SER A 98 -17.20 7.47 9.40
N TYR A 99 -17.46 6.45 8.58
CA TYR A 99 -18.79 5.84 8.44
C TYR A 99 -19.31 5.30 9.78
N PHE A 100 -18.45 4.65 10.58
CA PHE A 100 -18.81 4.12 11.89
C PHE A 100 -18.74 5.15 13.03
N LYS A 101 -18.36 6.41 12.75
CA LYS A 101 -18.21 7.49 13.75
C LYS A 101 -17.43 7.03 14.99
N VAL A 102 -16.34 6.31 14.77
CA VAL A 102 -15.49 5.80 15.86
C VAL A 102 -15.00 6.99 16.68
N SER A 103 -14.99 6.87 18.02
CA SER A 103 -14.45 7.92 18.90
C SER A 103 -12.91 7.86 18.91
N ASP A 104 -12.25 9.03 18.95
CA ASP A 104 -10.77 9.20 18.91
C ASP A 104 -9.99 8.25 19.82
N LYS A 105 -10.54 7.93 21.00
CA LYS A 105 -9.94 7.00 21.97
C LYS A 105 -9.78 5.57 21.43
N TYR A 106 -10.59 5.18 20.45
CA TYR A 106 -10.59 3.83 19.88
C TYR A 106 -9.98 3.75 18.48
N TYR A 107 -9.61 4.87 17.84
CA TYR A 107 -9.05 4.88 16.48
C TYR A 107 -7.86 3.93 16.35
N HIS A 108 -6.87 4.04 17.23
CA HIS A 108 -5.67 3.18 17.18
C HIS A 108 -6.01 1.70 17.27
N LYS A 109 -6.98 1.32 18.12
CA LYS A 109 -7.38 -0.08 18.29
C LYS A 109 -8.15 -0.61 17.08
N VAL A 110 -9.11 0.17 16.57
CA VAL A 110 -9.90 -0.23 15.40
C VAL A 110 -9.02 -0.28 14.15
N LEU A 111 -8.12 0.70 13.98
CA LEU A 111 -7.15 0.73 12.88
C LEU A 111 -6.21 -0.48 12.94
N PHE A 112 -5.74 -0.87 14.13
CA PHE A 112 -4.90 -2.06 14.31
C PHE A 112 -5.59 -3.34 13.83
N TYR A 113 -6.81 -3.62 14.31
CA TYR A 113 -7.55 -4.81 13.89
C TYR A 113 -7.97 -4.73 12.42
N GLY A 114 -8.24 -3.52 11.93
CA GLY A 114 -8.55 -3.25 10.52
C GLY A 114 -7.37 -3.55 9.60
N ILE A 115 -6.17 -3.07 9.91
CA ILE A 115 -4.94 -3.32 9.14
C ILE A 115 -4.61 -4.81 9.14
N LEU A 116 -4.66 -5.46 10.31
CA LEU A 116 -4.39 -6.90 10.42
C LEU A 116 -5.38 -7.71 9.57
N GLY A 117 -6.68 -7.39 9.66
CA GLY A 117 -7.71 -8.01 8.83
C GLY A 117 -7.51 -7.75 7.35
N ALA A 118 -7.23 -6.51 6.95
CA ALA A 118 -7.01 -6.13 5.56
C ALA A 118 -5.81 -6.85 4.94
N ILE A 119 -4.73 -7.04 5.69
CA ILE A 119 -3.55 -7.79 5.23
C ILE A 119 -3.90 -9.27 5.03
N ILE A 120 -4.62 -9.88 5.97
CA ILE A 120 -5.07 -11.27 5.83
C ILE A 120 -5.96 -11.42 4.60
N PHE A 121 -6.96 -10.55 4.43
CA PHE A 121 -7.83 -10.56 3.25
C PHE A 121 -7.05 -10.31 1.97
N ARG A 122 -6.08 -9.40 1.96
CA ARG A 122 -5.20 -9.14 0.82
C ARG A 122 -4.42 -10.40 0.43
N ILE A 123 -3.81 -11.08 1.39
CA ILE A 123 -3.09 -12.34 1.15
C ILE A 123 -4.04 -13.39 0.54
N ILE A 124 -5.22 -13.59 1.14
CA ILE A 124 -6.23 -14.54 0.65
C ILE A 124 -6.66 -14.19 -0.77
N PHE A 125 -7.03 -12.93 -1.03
CA PHE A 125 -7.49 -12.49 -2.35
C PHE A 125 -6.40 -12.58 -3.42
N ILE A 126 -5.14 -12.32 -3.08
CA ILE A 126 -4.02 -12.48 -4.01
C ILE A 126 -3.87 -13.95 -4.39
N PHE A 127 -3.74 -14.86 -3.41
CA PHE A 127 -3.56 -16.28 -3.71
C PHE A 127 -4.76 -16.88 -4.45
N LEU A 128 -5.97 -16.56 -3.98
CA LEU A 128 -7.21 -17.03 -4.59
C LEU A 128 -7.39 -16.44 -6.00
N GLY A 129 -7.04 -15.16 -6.17
CA GLY A 129 -7.03 -14.48 -7.47
C GLY A 129 -6.07 -15.13 -8.46
N ILE A 130 -4.84 -15.45 -8.04
CA ILE A 130 -3.85 -16.16 -8.87
C ILE A 130 -4.43 -17.50 -9.35
N VAL A 131 -4.95 -18.32 -8.43
CA VAL A 131 -5.51 -19.65 -8.77
C VAL A 131 -6.71 -19.55 -9.72
N ILE A 132 -7.58 -18.54 -9.53
CA ILE A 132 -8.73 -18.32 -10.41
C ILE A 132 -8.26 -17.88 -11.80
N VAL A 133 -7.33 -16.93 -11.87
CA VAL A 133 -6.85 -16.38 -13.15
C VAL A 133 -6.09 -17.43 -13.96
N GLU A 134 -5.30 -18.29 -13.30
CA GLU A 134 -4.61 -19.41 -13.96
C GLU A 134 -5.58 -20.39 -14.62
N ARG A 135 -6.76 -20.61 -14.02
CA ARG A 135 -7.80 -21.51 -14.57
C ARG A 135 -8.75 -20.82 -15.54
N PHE A 136 -9.01 -19.53 -15.33
CA PHE A 136 -10.05 -18.78 -16.03
C PHE A 136 -9.54 -17.38 -16.40
N GLY A 137 -8.68 -17.29 -17.41
CA GLY A 137 -8.11 -16.01 -17.86
C GLY A 137 -9.14 -14.96 -18.28
N TRP A 138 -10.36 -15.37 -18.67
CA TRP A 138 -11.44 -14.42 -19.01
C TRP A 138 -11.92 -13.59 -17.81
N VAL A 139 -11.69 -14.07 -16.58
CA VAL A 139 -12.02 -13.36 -15.34
C VAL A 139 -11.24 -12.05 -15.23
N LEU A 140 -10.03 -11.98 -15.77
CA LEU A 140 -9.25 -10.73 -15.81
C LEU A 140 -9.97 -9.62 -16.58
N TYR A 141 -10.61 -9.95 -17.71
CA TYR A 141 -11.36 -8.94 -18.48
C TYR A 141 -12.55 -8.38 -17.70
N ILE A 142 -13.21 -9.22 -16.90
CA ILE A 142 -14.32 -8.79 -16.03
C ILE A 142 -13.83 -7.90 -14.91
N PHE A 143 -12.78 -8.32 -14.19
CA PHE A 143 -12.18 -7.49 -13.15
C PHE A 143 -11.69 -6.16 -13.73
N GLY A 144 -11.04 -6.18 -14.89
CA GLY A 144 -10.61 -4.98 -15.61
C GLY A 144 -11.78 -4.07 -15.97
N ALA A 145 -12.88 -4.62 -16.50
CA ALA A 145 -14.08 -3.85 -16.83
C ALA A 145 -14.73 -3.22 -15.58
N ILE A 146 -14.81 -3.97 -14.48
CA ILE A 146 -15.31 -3.47 -13.19
C ILE A 146 -14.41 -2.33 -12.69
N LEU A 147 -13.09 -2.49 -12.73
CA LEU A 147 -12.15 -1.45 -12.28
C LEU A 147 -12.25 -0.18 -13.13
N ILE A 148 -12.36 -0.30 -14.45
CA ILE A 148 -12.60 0.85 -15.33
C ILE A 148 -13.92 1.53 -14.98
N TYR A 149 -15.00 0.76 -14.83
CA TYR A 149 -16.32 1.29 -14.47
C TYR A 149 -16.28 2.03 -13.13
N THR A 150 -15.70 1.43 -12.09
CA THR A 150 -15.57 2.04 -10.77
C THR A 150 -14.67 3.27 -10.81
N GLY A 151 -13.55 3.23 -11.54
CA GLY A 151 -12.66 4.36 -11.73
C GLY A 151 -13.37 5.54 -12.39
N VAL A 152 -14.10 5.30 -13.48
CA VAL A 152 -14.92 6.33 -14.15
C VAL A 152 -16.01 6.85 -13.22
N LYS A 153 -16.71 5.97 -12.50
CA LYS A 153 -17.75 6.37 -11.53
C LYS A 153 -17.19 7.28 -10.44
N ILE A 154 -16.03 6.99 -9.87
CA ILE A 154 -15.39 7.84 -8.84
C ILE A 154 -15.02 9.21 -9.42
N LEU A 155 -14.53 9.27 -10.66
CA LEU A 155 -14.20 10.54 -11.32
C LEU A 155 -15.45 11.41 -11.57
N VAL A 156 -16.58 10.79 -11.92
CA VAL A 156 -17.84 11.49 -12.21
C VAL A 156 -18.64 11.81 -10.94
N SER A 157 -18.58 10.96 -9.90
CA SER A 157 -19.33 11.15 -8.63
C SER A 157 -18.69 12.15 -7.65
N LYS A 158 -17.63 12.87 -8.05
CA LYS A 158 -16.97 13.88 -7.21
C LYS A 158 -17.77 15.19 -7.07
N GLU A 159 -18.92 15.33 -7.75
CA GLU A 159 -19.72 16.57 -7.75
C GLU A 159 -21.01 16.54 -6.91
N GLU A 160 -21.39 15.47 -6.20
CA GLU A 160 -22.75 15.40 -5.62
C GLU A 160 -22.90 15.00 -4.14
N ASN A 161 -21.89 15.20 -3.30
CA ASN A 161 -22.12 15.25 -1.85
C ASN A 161 -21.36 16.41 -1.22
N GLU A 162 -21.99 17.58 -1.34
CA GLU A 162 -21.81 18.72 -0.47
C GLU A 162 -21.90 18.25 0.99
N PHE A 163 -20.74 18.20 1.64
CA PHE A 163 -20.63 18.01 3.08
C PHE A 163 -21.14 19.30 3.72
N ILE A 164 -22.46 19.40 3.93
CA ILE A 164 -23.04 20.47 4.76
C ILE A 164 -22.78 20.06 6.22
N PRO A 165 -22.04 20.87 7.00
CA PRO A 165 -21.69 20.58 8.39
C PRO A 165 -22.91 20.46 9.32
#